data_AF-A0A1N7PJK3-F1
#
_entry.id   AF-A0A1N7PJK3-F1
#
_cell.length_a   1.000
_cell.length_b   1.000
_cell.length_c   1.000
_cell.angle_alpha   90.00
_cell.angle_beta   90.00
_cell.angle_gamma   90.00
#
_symmetry.space_group_name_H-M   'P 1'
#
loop_
_entity.id
_entity.type
_entity.pdbx_description
1 polymer ?
#
loop_
_entity_poly.entity_id
_entity_poly.type
_entity_poly.pdbx_seq_one_letter_code
_entity_poly.pdbx_strand_id
1 'polypeptide(L)'
;MDYTFSAVSNIEIDDIYQLIIGKTSEIKEPLDRNVSAIICAILSTFFDNERNTILYICDDGDERAEVRFRKFNIWYTESELKGTVTKVDNVIVSENIAGSAKIYSSLLYHNENTNKETILDIYHSIEQILNEKP
;
A
#
# COMPACT_ATOMS: atom_id res chain seq x y z
N MET A 1 13.29 12.06 4.03
CA MET A 1 13.50 10.84 4.85
C MET A 1 13.10 9.66 4.00
N ASP A 2 13.83 8.56 4.08
CA ASP A 2 13.49 7.32 3.37
C ASP A 2 12.37 6.62 4.15
N TYR A 3 11.17 6.54 3.55
CA TYR A 3 9.98 5.94 4.16
C TYR A 3 9.73 4.53 3.61
N THR A 4 10.74 3.89 3.02
CA THR A 4 10.60 2.50 2.56
C THR A 4 10.42 1.54 3.73
N PHE A 5 9.65 0.49 3.47
CA PHE A 5 9.33 -0.55 4.45
C PHE A 5 10.56 -1.16 5.13
N SER A 6 11.65 -1.36 4.37
CA SER A 6 12.94 -1.82 4.87
C SER A 6 13.59 -0.87 5.87
N ALA A 7 13.50 0.44 5.65
CA ALA A 7 14.01 1.46 6.57
C ALA A 7 13.18 1.52 7.88
N VAL A 8 11.92 1.12 7.82
CA VAL A 8 11.04 1.08 9.00
C VAL A 8 11.24 -0.21 9.79
N SER A 9 11.23 -1.38 9.13
CA SER A 9 11.22 -2.69 9.78
C SER A 9 12.60 -3.25 10.11
N ASN A 10 13.68 -2.77 9.47
CA ASN A 10 15.02 -3.34 9.55
C ASN A 10 15.07 -4.84 9.14
N ILE A 11 14.07 -5.29 8.37
CA ILE A 11 13.98 -6.64 7.81
C ILE A 11 14.17 -6.52 6.30
N GLU A 12 15.22 -7.15 5.79
CA GLU A 12 15.39 -7.35 4.35
C GLU A 12 14.53 -8.54 3.92
N ILE A 13 13.44 -8.25 3.21
CA ILE A 13 12.70 -9.26 2.47
C ILE A 13 12.81 -8.90 1.00
N ASP A 14 13.29 -9.86 0.22
CA ASP A 14 13.31 -9.76 -1.23
C ASP A 14 11.87 -9.65 -1.77
N ASP A 15 11.73 -9.05 -2.95
CA ASP A 15 10.47 -8.97 -3.69
C ASP A 15 9.33 -8.18 -2.99
N ILE A 16 9.65 -7.30 -2.05
CA ILE A 16 8.72 -6.28 -1.52
C ILE A 16 8.96 -4.94 -2.19
N TYR A 17 7.91 -4.40 -2.80
CA TYR A 17 7.93 -3.15 -3.55
C TYR A 17 6.91 -2.17 -2.98
N GLN A 18 7.15 -0.87 -3.19
CA GLN A 18 6.20 0.18 -2.80
C GLN A 18 5.46 0.69 -4.04
N LEU A 19 4.12 0.74 -3.96
CA LEU A 19 3.30 1.45 -4.94
C LEU A 19 3.10 2.89 -4.45
N ILE A 20 3.44 3.86 -5.30
CA ILE A 20 3.23 5.28 -5.03
C ILE A 20 2.27 5.84 -6.07
N ILE A 21 1.12 6.33 -5.62
CA ILE A 21 0.14 7.04 -6.47
C ILE A 21 0.01 8.47 -5.94
N GLY A 22 0.73 9.39 -6.58
CA GLY A 22 0.80 10.79 -6.19
C GLY A 22 0.48 11.72 -7.36
N LYS A 23 0.21 12.98 -7.03
CA LYS A 23 0.17 14.05 -8.03
C LYS A 23 1.59 14.46 -8.39
N THR A 24 1.80 14.84 -9.65
CA THR A 24 3.08 15.41 -10.12
C THR A 24 3.03 16.93 -10.25
N SER A 25 1.86 17.55 -10.08
CA SER A 25 1.68 19.00 -10.11
C SER A 25 0.49 19.45 -9.24
N GLU A 26 0.44 20.75 -8.95
CA GLU A 26 -0.68 21.39 -8.25
C GLU A 26 -1.91 21.62 -9.14
N ILE A 27 -1.79 21.35 -10.45
CA ILE A 27 -2.89 21.54 -11.38
C ILE A 27 -3.91 20.44 -11.15
N LYS A 28 -5.19 20.84 -11.02
CA LYS A 28 -6.29 19.88 -10.90
C LYS A 28 -6.51 19.19 -12.25
N GLU A 29 -6.20 17.90 -12.28
CA GLU A 29 -6.45 17.07 -13.45
C GLU A 29 -7.96 16.87 -13.71
N PRO A 30 -8.39 16.77 -14.97
CA PRO A 30 -9.74 16.34 -15.30
C PRO A 30 -10.00 14.91 -14.81
N LEU A 31 -11.27 14.55 -14.67
CA LEU A 31 -11.65 13.18 -14.31
C LEU A 31 -11.23 12.23 -15.44
N ASP A 32 -10.27 11.35 -15.15
CA ASP A 32 -9.94 10.21 -15.99
C ASP A 32 -10.57 8.94 -15.40
N ARG A 33 -11.46 8.32 -16.17
CA ARG A 33 -12.17 7.08 -15.78
C ARG A 33 -11.30 5.83 -15.97
N ASN A 34 -10.19 5.92 -16.72
CA ASN A 34 -9.33 4.80 -17.04
C ASN A 34 -8.21 4.58 -16.01
N VAL A 35 -8.04 5.49 -15.04
CA VAL A 35 -7.00 5.37 -14.01
C VAL A 35 -7.10 4.03 -13.27
N SER A 36 -8.31 3.59 -12.89
CA SER A 36 -8.50 2.31 -12.23
C SER A 36 -8.05 1.14 -13.11
N ALA A 37 -8.45 1.14 -14.38
CA ALA A 37 -8.12 0.08 -15.33
C ALA A 37 -6.60 0.00 -15.57
N ILE A 38 -5.93 1.15 -15.70
CA ILE A 38 -4.48 1.21 -15.89
C ILE A 38 -3.74 0.71 -14.65
N ILE A 39 -4.11 1.19 -13.46
CA ILE A 39 -3.51 0.71 -12.21
C ILE A 39 -3.71 -0.79 -12.05
N CYS A 40 -4.92 -1.31 -12.35
CA CYS A 40 -5.17 -2.74 -12.26
C CYS A 40 -4.34 -3.54 -13.27
N ALA A 41 -4.18 -3.07 -14.51
CA ALA A 41 -3.36 -3.73 -15.51
C ALA A 41 -1.86 -3.78 -15.13
N ILE A 42 -1.35 -2.69 -14.55
CA ILE A 42 0.01 -2.63 -14.02
C ILE A 42 0.18 -3.67 -12.90
N LEU A 43 -0.74 -3.68 -11.93
CA LEU A 43 -0.72 -4.64 -10.83
C LEU A 43 -0.82 -6.08 -11.34
N SER A 44 -1.69 -6.37 -12.31
CA SER A 44 -1.83 -7.71 -12.87
C SER A 44 -0.53 -8.20 -13.47
N THR A 45 0.10 -7.37 -14.31
CA THR A 45 1.41 -7.69 -14.93
C THR A 45 2.50 -7.84 -13.88
N PHE A 46 2.48 -7.00 -12.85
CA PHE A 46 3.46 -7.03 -11.77
C PHE A 46 3.38 -8.34 -10.95
N PHE A 47 2.18 -8.88 -10.76
CA PHE A 47 1.96 -10.14 -10.06
C PHE A 47 2.10 -11.39 -10.93
N ASP A 48 2.56 -11.27 -12.18
CA ASP A 48 3.01 -12.42 -12.98
C ASP A 48 4.18 -13.16 -12.29
N ASN A 49 4.93 -12.46 -11.43
CA ASN A 49 5.83 -13.09 -10.47
C ASN A 49 5.11 -13.25 -9.12
N GLU A 50 4.82 -14.50 -8.76
CA GLU A 50 4.08 -14.85 -7.55
C GLU A 50 4.82 -14.49 -6.25
N ARG A 51 6.14 -14.25 -6.31
CA ARG A 51 6.94 -13.80 -5.15
C ARG A 51 6.78 -12.32 -4.84
N ASN A 52 6.33 -11.54 -5.82
CA ASN A 52 6.19 -10.11 -5.65
C ASN A 52 5.12 -9.77 -4.61
N THR A 53 5.39 -8.68 -3.90
CA THR A 53 4.51 -8.09 -2.89
C THR A 53 4.52 -6.58 -3.04
N ILE A 54 3.37 -5.94 -2.90
CA ILE A 54 3.23 -4.49 -2.90
C ILE A 54 2.77 -4.00 -1.53
N LEU A 55 3.48 -3.01 -1.01
CA LEU A 55 2.99 -2.11 0.02
C LEU A 55 2.51 -0.81 -0.63
N TYR A 56 1.23 -0.51 -0.47
CA TYR A 56 0.64 0.77 -0.86
C TYR A 56 0.38 1.59 0.41
N ILE A 57 1.00 2.76 0.50
CA ILE A 57 0.73 3.74 1.56
C ILE A 57 0.12 4.97 0.90
N CYS A 58 -1.05 5.38 1.36
CA CYS A 58 -1.66 6.61 0.85
C CYS A 58 -0.86 7.79 1.36
N ASP A 59 -0.27 8.55 0.43
CA ASP A 59 0.26 9.88 0.73
C ASP A 59 -0.82 10.71 1.43
N ASP A 60 -0.44 11.59 2.36
CA ASP A 60 -1.35 12.50 3.06
C ASP A 60 -0.91 13.96 3.00
N GLY A 61 0.03 14.31 2.10
CA GLY A 61 0.48 15.69 1.93
C GLY A 61 -0.61 16.72 1.60
N ASP A 62 -1.80 16.27 1.16
CA ASP A 62 -2.98 17.11 0.89
C ASP A 62 -4.23 16.74 1.71
N GLU A 63 -4.09 16.01 2.83
CA GLU A 63 -5.17 15.59 3.75
C GLU A 63 -6.26 14.71 3.09
N ARG A 64 -5.89 13.94 2.05
CA ARG A 64 -6.80 13.08 1.28
C ARG A 64 -6.45 11.61 1.32
N ALA A 65 -5.61 11.16 2.26
CA ALA A 65 -5.21 9.75 2.34
C ALA A 65 -6.43 8.81 2.45
N GLU A 66 -7.43 9.15 3.26
CA GLU A 66 -8.66 8.35 3.39
C GLU A 66 -9.42 8.21 2.05
N VAL A 67 -9.51 9.31 1.28
CA VAL A 67 -10.19 9.30 -0.02
C VAL A 67 -9.45 8.43 -1.02
N ARG A 68 -8.11 8.52 -1.06
CA ARG A 68 -7.26 7.67 -1.89
C ARG A 68 -7.40 6.20 -1.51
N PHE A 69 -7.39 5.91 -0.21
CA PHE A 69 -7.58 4.57 0.31
C PHE A 69 -8.92 3.96 -0.12
N ARG A 70 -10.02 4.70 0.09
CA ARG A 70 -11.35 4.27 -0.35
C ARG A 70 -11.42 4.04 -1.86
N LYS A 71 -10.78 4.90 -2.66
CA LYS A 71 -10.75 4.73 -4.12
C LYS A 71 -9.98 3.49 -4.54
N PHE A 72 -8.83 3.23 -3.93
CA PHE A 72 -8.05 2.03 -4.19
C PHE A 72 -8.82 0.76 -3.81
N ASN A 73 -9.58 0.77 -2.70
CA ASN A 73 -10.44 -0.35 -2.30
C ASN A 73 -11.54 -0.65 -3.33
N ILE A 74 -12.17 0.39 -3.88
CA ILE A 74 -13.15 0.24 -4.96
C ILE A 74 -12.48 -0.37 -6.19
N TRP A 75 -11.34 0.15 -6.62
CA TRP A 75 -10.63 -0.36 -7.80
C TRP A 75 -10.27 -1.83 -7.66
N TYR A 76 -9.71 -2.24 -6.51
CA TYR A 76 -9.41 -3.64 -6.25
C TYR A 76 -10.67 -4.52 -6.27
N THR A 77 -11.74 -4.10 -5.59
CA THR A 77 -12.99 -4.88 -5.47
C THR A 77 -13.67 -5.09 -6.81
N GLU A 78 -13.62 -4.09 -7.68
CA GLU A 78 -14.22 -4.11 -9.03
C GLU A 78 -13.33 -4.80 -10.07
N SER A 79 -12.06 -5.06 -9.76
CA SER A 79 -11.11 -5.68 -10.68
C SER A 79 -11.08 -7.21 -10.60
N GLU A 80 -10.54 -7.84 -11.65
CA GLU A 80 -10.26 -9.28 -11.69
C GLU A 80 -9.05 -9.67 -10.81
N LEU A 81 -8.25 -8.71 -10.32
CA LEU A 81 -7.08 -8.97 -9.47
C LEU A 81 -7.42 -9.77 -8.22
N LYS A 82 -8.60 -9.56 -7.64
CA LYS A 82 -9.04 -10.26 -6.43
C LYS A 82 -9.10 -11.79 -6.59
N GLY A 83 -9.08 -12.31 -7.83
CA GLY A 83 -9.02 -13.74 -8.10
C GLY A 83 -7.63 -14.35 -7.86
N THR A 84 -6.56 -13.57 -8.02
CA THR A 84 -5.17 -14.05 -7.98
C THR A 84 -4.30 -13.37 -6.92
N VAL A 85 -4.71 -12.18 -6.48
CA VAL A 85 -3.99 -11.35 -5.52
C VAL A 85 -4.89 -11.12 -4.31
N THR A 86 -4.33 -11.34 -3.12
CA THR A 86 -4.98 -10.97 -1.86
C THR A 86 -4.51 -9.58 -1.44
N LYS A 87 -5.46 -8.76 -1.01
CA LYS A 87 -5.22 -7.44 -0.43
C LYS A 87 -5.64 -7.41 1.03
N VAL A 88 -4.74 -6.94 1.90
CA VAL A 88 -4.96 -6.75 3.34
C VAL A 88 -4.82 -5.28 3.66
N ASP A 89 -5.76 -4.73 4.41
CA ASP A 89 -5.81 -3.32 4.77
C ASP A 89 -5.37 -3.08 6.20
N ASN A 90 -4.66 -1.98 6.43
CA ASN A 90 -4.34 -1.50 7.75
C ASN A 90 -4.42 0.03 7.84
N VAL A 91 -5.06 0.51 8.91
CA VAL A 91 -5.17 1.93 9.24
C VAL A 91 -4.48 2.13 10.58
N ILE A 92 -3.23 2.60 10.53
CA ILE A 92 -2.39 2.77 11.72
C ILE A 92 -2.67 4.15 12.30
N VAL A 93 -2.97 4.22 13.60
CA VAL A 93 -3.10 5.48 14.33
C VAL A 93 -1.82 5.70 15.13
N SER A 94 -1.00 6.67 14.72
CA SER A 94 0.19 7.04 15.48
C SER A 94 -0.13 8.18 16.42
N GLU A 95 0.04 7.93 17.73
CA GLU A 95 -0.12 8.93 18.79
C GLU A 95 1.16 9.72 19.07
N ASN A 96 2.31 9.29 18.51
CA ASN A 96 3.63 9.90 18.75
C ASN A 96 3.96 11.07 17.82
N ILE A 97 3.22 11.24 16.72
CA ILE A 97 3.33 12.41 15.86
C ILE A 97 2.41 13.48 16.44
N ALA A 98 2.82 14.75 16.46
CA ALA A 98 2.03 15.84 17.04
C ALA A 98 0.62 15.92 16.38
N GLY A 99 -0.38 15.33 17.05
CA GLY A 99 -1.72 15.05 16.51
C GLY A 99 -1.86 13.61 16.02
N SER A 100 -2.98 12.94 16.35
CA SER A 100 -3.25 11.56 15.92
C SER A 100 -3.18 11.42 14.39
N ALA A 101 -2.03 10.97 13.87
CA ALA A 101 -1.82 10.80 12.44
C ALA A 101 -2.33 9.42 12.02
N LYS A 102 -3.19 9.38 11.00
CA LYS A 102 -3.71 8.12 10.45
C LYS A 102 -2.96 7.77 9.18
N ILE A 103 -2.31 6.61 9.18
CA ILE A 103 -1.63 6.07 8.01
C ILE A 103 -2.56 5.02 7.39
N TYR A 104 -3.04 5.30 6.19
CA TYR A 104 -3.87 4.36 5.42
C TYR A 104 -2.97 3.54 4.50
N SER A 105 -2.97 2.23 4.66
CA SER A 105 -2.12 1.34 3.88
C SER A 105 -2.84 0.06 3.44
N SER A 106 -2.33 -0.54 2.37
CA SER A 106 -2.75 -1.84 1.89
C SER A 106 -1.52 -2.67 1.51
N LEU A 107 -1.47 -3.91 1.97
CA LEU A 107 -0.55 -4.93 1.49
C LEU A 107 -1.24 -5.76 0.40
N LEU A 108 -0.55 -6.00 -0.71
CA LEU A 108 -1.01 -6.88 -1.79
C LEU A 108 0.04 -7.96 -2.03
N TYR A 109 -0.37 -9.22 -2.13
CA TYR A 109 0.49 -10.34 -2.47
C TYR A 109 -0.25 -11.37 -3.31
N HIS A 110 0.47 -12.09 -4.17
CA HIS A 110 -0.12 -13.18 -4.95
C HIS A 110 -0.59 -14.32 -4.02
N ASN A 111 -1.72 -14.96 -4.32
CA ASN A 111 -2.29 -16.01 -3.46
C ASN A 111 -1.35 -17.21 -3.23
N GLU A 112 -0.50 -17.48 -4.24
CA GLU A 112 0.52 -18.54 -4.25
C GLU A 112 1.89 -18.08 -3.72
N ASN A 113 2.00 -16.86 -3.19
CA ASN A 113 3.26 -16.37 -2.64
C ASN A 113 3.71 -17.25 -1.46
N THR A 114 4.87 -17.89 -1.57
CA THR A 114 5.40 -18.82 -0.56
C THR A 114 5.82 -18.13 0.74
N ASN A 115 6.04 -16.82 0.71
CA ASN A 115 6.47 -16.02 1.87
C ASN A 115 5.30 -15.29 2.56
N LYS A 116 4.05 -15.50 2.12
CA LYS A 116 2.88 -14.71 2.53
C LYS A 116 2.69 -14.60 4.04
N GLU A 117 2.91 -15.68 4.80
CA GLU A 117 2.74 -15.65 6.26
C GLU A 117 3.76 -14.71 6.91
N THR A 118 5.03 -14.82 6.53
CA THR A 118 6.10 -13.93 7.01
C THR A 118 5.83 -12.47 6.65
N ILE A 119 5.34 -12.21 5.44
CA ILE A 119 5.00 -10.86 4.98
C ILE A 119 3.85 -10.30 5.81
N LEU A 120 2.81 -11.09 6.07
CA LEU A 120 1.66 -10.69 6.88
C LEU A 120 2.06 -10.37 8.33
N ASP A 121 2.88 -11.22 8.94
CA ASP A 121 3.38 -11.02 10.29
C ASP A 121 4.08 -9.67 10.41
N ILE A 122 4.97 -9.35 9.46
CA ILE A 122 5.71 -8.09 9.48
C ILE A 122 4.80 -6.91 9.18
N TYR A 123 3.85 -7.04 8.25
CA TYR A 123 2.88 -6.00 7.95
C TYR A 123 2.03 -5.64 9.18
N HIS A 124 1.64 -6.62 9.98
CA HIS A 124 0.94 -6.39 11.25
C HIS A 124 1.85 -5.81 12.34
N SER A 125 3.15 -6.16 12.35
CA SER A 125 4.12 -5.59 13.27
C SER A 125 4.48 -4.12 12.98
N ILE A 126 4.16 -3.56 11.79
CA ILE A 126 4.47 -2.16 11.47
C ILE A 126 3.91 -1.20 12.52
N GLU A 127 2.67 -1.42 12.98
CA GLU A 127 2.04 -0.52 13.95
C GLU A 127 2.85 -0.44 15.25
N GLN A 128 3.34 -1.59 15.73
CA GLN A 128 4.21 -1.65 16.91
C GLN A 128 5.51 -0.90 16.66
N ILE A 129 6.16 -1.15 15.51
CA ILE A 129 7.44 -0.52 15.15
C ILE A 129 7.32 1.01 15.01
N LEU A 130 6.22 1.50 14.43
CA LEU A 130 5.96 2.93 14.27
C LEU A 130 5.63 3.61 15.61
N ASN A 131 5.03 2.88 16.55
CA ASN A 131 4.71 3.38 17.88
C ASN A 131 5.88 3.23 18.87
N GLU A 132 6.88 2.39 18.59
CA GLU A 132 8.09 2.23 19.40
C GLU A 132 9.19 3.24 19.07
N LYS A 133 9.19 3.85 17.87
CA LYS A 133 10.16 4.89 17.52
C LYS A 133 9.80 6.22 18.22
N PRO A 134 10.70 6.78 19.06
CA PRO A 134 10.50 8.06 19.76
C PRO A 134 10.60 9.27 18.83
#